data_AF-A0A348S1T4-F1
#
_entry.id   AF-A0A348S1T4-F1
#
_cell.length_a   1.000
_cell.length_b   1.000
_cell.length_c   1.000
_cell.angle_alpha   90.00
_cell.angle_beta   90.00
_cell.angle_gamma   90.00
#
_symmetry.space_group_name_H-M   'P 1'
#
loop_
_entity.id
_entity.type
_entity.pdbx_description
1 polymer ?
#
loop_
_entity_poly.entity_id
_entity_poly.type
_entity_poly.pdbx_seq_one_letter_code
_entity_poly.pdbx_strand_id
1 'polypeptide(L)'
;ASGVRFFAEKADLILFFFDPDKPGTTAETISILTQTLAGLEYKLLIILNKVDLFQNIRDFARTYGTLSWNLSKAIRTKDIPHIFNIYLPEHRKSVSEHGMPGIPLKDFDISRKEVIEEVRRTPTRRADNVVSDLIHAGRRLSMHARLCNTISLDYRKIQVKWMAISIGLIASAAVSAWGAFQIWPGWEIATGVGATITTIAIGTWFWGRRLLKIFSENLKDYETLDQLFADTFRNELALQDRTDLNVMWSGLKETAQKTFTILKPKDIPNFFSMSRSIRKLEGLLDSDIPKLRRAISETNPKTDPKSRVDGAKG
;
A
#
# COMPACT_ATOMS: atom_id res chain seq x y z
N ALA A 1 4.24 6.35 28.07
CA ALA A 1 3.98 7.00 26.77
C ALA A 1 4.30 6.10 25.56
N SER A 2 5.52 5.56 25.41
CA SER A 2 5.93 4.76 24.23
C SER A 2 5.08 3.51 23.98
N GLY A 3 4.69 2.78 25.03
CA GLY A 3 3.81 1.60 24.89
C GLY A 3 2.42 1.95 24.38
N VAL A 4 1.81 3.02 24.90
CA VAL A 4 0.48 3.48 24.46
C VAL A 4 0.51 3.87 22.99
N ARG A 5 1.56 4.57 22.53
CA ARG A 5 1.73 4.92 21.11
C ARG A 5 1.77 3.67 20.22
N PHE A 6 2.56 2.67 20.60
CA PHE A 6 2.71 1.43 19.84
C PHE A 6 1.37 0.69 19.64
N PHE A 7 0.55 0.61 20.69
CA PHE A 7 -0.79 0.03 20.57
C PHE A 7 -1.73 0.94 19.78
N ALA A 8 -1.69 2.24 20.03
CA ALA A 8 -2.51 3.21 19.34
C ALA A 8 -2.28 3.14 17.83
N GLU A 9 -1.04 3.05 17.35
CA GLU A 9 -0.71 2.95 15.92
C GLU A 9 -1.31 1.69 15.26
N LYS A 10 -1.36 0.57 15.98
CA LYS A 10 -1.89 -0.70 15.48
C LYS A 10 -3.39 -0.87 15.66
N ALA A 11 -4.01 -0.09 16.53
CA ALA A 11 -5.43 -0.15 16.80
C ALA A 11 -6.23 0.55 15.70
N ASP A 12 -7.35 -0.07 15.32
CA ASP A 12 -8.32 0.47 14.35
C ASP A 12 -9.35 1.43 14.99
N LEU A 13 -9.48 1.37 16.32
CA LEU A 13 -10.35 2.20 17.14
C LEU A 13 -9.73 2.35 18.53
N ILE A 14 -9.75 3.57 19.08
CA ILE A 14 -9.25 3.89 20.42
C ILE A 14 -10.41 4.45 21.22
N LEU A 15 -10.79 3.75 22.30
CA LEU A 15 -11.81 4.21 23.23
C LEU A 15 -11.15 4.84 24.45
N PHE A 16 -11.43 6.12 24.68
CA PHE A 16 -10.85 6.89 25.78
C PHE A 16 -11.93 7.20 26.82
N PHE A 17 -11.91 6.50 27.94
CA PHE A 17 -12.94 6.59 28.97
C PHE A 17 -12.60 7.62 30.05
N PHE A 18 -13.58 8.45 30.38
CA PHE A 18 -13.60 9.36 31.51
C PHE A 18 -14.62 8.89 32.54
N ASP A 19 -14.25 9.01 33.81
CA ASP A 19 -15.09 8.68 34.95
C ASP A 19 -15.61 9.98 35.61
N PRO A 20 -16.93 10.10 35.86
CA PRO A 20 -17.53 11.29 36.45
C PRO A 20 -17.10 11.56 37.90
N ASP A 21 -16.70 10.54 38.67
CA ASP A 21 -16.25 10.71 40.06
C ASP A 21 -14.89 11.44 40.14
N LYS A 22 -14.13 11.38 39.05
CA LYS A 22 -12.81 12.03 38.92
C LYS A 22 -12.78 12.80 37.59
N PRO A 23 -13.56 13.88 37.47
CA PRO A 23 -13.66 14.63 36.21
C PRO A 23 -12.38 15.42 35.92
N GLY A 24 -11.45 15.48 36.88
CA GLY A 24 -10.12 16.05 36.72
C GLY A 24 -9.29 15.24 35.72
N THR A 25 -8.99 15.86 34.59
CA THR A 25 -8.06 15.33 33.60
C THR A 25 -6.65 15.51 34.14
N THR A 26 -5.99 14.43 34.54
CA THR A 26 -4.61 14.50 35.05
C THR A 26 -3.67 15.03 33.97
N ALA A 27 -2.55 15.66 34.38
CA ALA A 27 -1.53 16.12 33.42
C ALA A 27 -1.03 14.98 32.51
N GLU A 28 -1.00 13.75 33.02
CA GLU A 28 -0.70 12.54 32.25
C GLU A 28 -1.75 12.26 31.17
N THR A 29 -3.03 12.36 31.49
CA THR A 29 -4.14 12.19 30.53
C THR A 29 -4.04 13.21 29.39
N ILE A 30 -3.74 14.47 29.73
CA ILE A 30 -3.53 15.54 28.74
C ILE A 30 -2.30 15.26 27.88
N SER A 31 -1.19 14.80 28.46
CA SER A 31 0.02 14.42 27.71
C SER A 31 -0.25 13.26 26.75
N ILE A 32 -1.03 12.25 27.15
CA ILE A 32 -1.41 11.14 26.27
C ILE A 32 -2.21 11.66 25.07
N LEU A 33 -3.24 12.49 25.30
CA LEU A 33 -4.07 13.05 24.23
C LEU A 33 -3.27 13.98 23.29
N THR A 34 -2.44 14.86 23.85
CA THR A 34 -1.70 15.89 23.09
C THR A 34 -0.47 15.39 22.36
N GLN A 35 0.26 14.42 22.93
CA GLN A 35 1.57 13.99 22.44
C GLN A 35 1.53 12.56 21.92
N THR A 36 0.93 11.65 22.69
CA THR A 36 0.94 10.21 22.35
C THR A 36 -0.05 9.89 21.24
N LEU A 37 -1.23 10.52 21.26
CA LEU A 37 -2.30 10.30 20.28
C LEU A 37 -2.32 11.34 19.15
N ALA A 38 -1.32 12.23 19.09
CA ALA A 38 -1.19 13.22 18.04
C ALA A 38 -1.15 12.56 16.64
N GLY A 39 -1.99 13.02 15.72
CA GLY A 39 -2.15 12.46 14.38
C GLY A 39 -2.97 11.16 14.31
N LEU A 40 -3.49 10.68 15.44
CA LEU A 40 -4.36 9.49 15.55
C LEU A 40 -5.78 9.86 16.02
N GLU A 41 -6.15 11.13 15.96
CA GLU A 41 -7.43 11.66 16.45
C GLU A 41 -8.62 11.08 15.66
N TYR A 42 -8.43 10.75 14.38
CA TYR A 42 -9.47 10.20 13.50
C TYR A 42 -10.00 8.82 13.93
N LYS A 43 -9.30 8.12 14.83
CA LYS A 43 -9.73 6.83 15.41
C LYS A 43 -10.06 6.90 16.90
N LEU A 44 -10.03 8.10 17.48
CA LEU A 44 -10.25 8.33 18.90
C LEU A 44 -11.74 8.61 19.18
N LEU A 45 -12.35 7.81 20.06
CA LEU A 45 -13.66 8.07 20.63
C LEU A 45 -13.49 8.44 22.10
N ILE A 46 -13.94 9.64 22.46
CA ILE A 46 -13.94 10.11 23.85
C ILE A 46 -15.28 9.76 24.48
N ILE A 47 -15.24 9.09 25.62
CA ILE A 47 -16.41 8.53 26.28
C ILE A 47 -16.46 9.03 27.72
N LEU A 48 -17.55 9.70 28.09
CA LEU A 48 -17.90 9.93 29.50
C LEU A 48 -18.76 8.76 29.95
N ASN A 49 -18.17 7.85 30.73
CA ASN A 49 -18.86 6.66 31.22
C ASN A 49 -19.65 6.97 32.50
N LYS A 50 -20.47 6.02 32.96
CA LYS A 50 -21.15 6.05 34.25
C LYS A 50 -22.05 7.26 34.49
N VAL A 51 -22.68 7.81 33.43
CA VAL A 51 -23.58 8.95 33.58
C VAL A 51 -24.82 8.63 34.44
N ASP A 52 -25.11 7.34 34.65
CA ASP A 52 -26.14 6.86 35.57
C ASP A 52 -25.84 7.12 37.05
N LEU A 53 -24.59 7.43 37.42
CA LEU A 53 -24.23 7.81 38.79
C LEU A 53 -24.71 9.22 39.18
N PHE A 54 -25.04 10.07 38.22
CA PHE A 54 -25.53 11.42 38.51
C PHE A 54 -26.96 11.39 39.02
N GLN A 55 -27.16 11.93 40.22
CA GLN A 55 -28.50 12.12 40.80
C GLN A 55 -29.24 13.29 40.11
N ASN A 56 -28.51 14.36 39.76
CA ASN A 56 -29.07 15.57 39.19
C ASN A 56 -28.44 15.91 37.84
N ILE A 57 -29.26 16.39 36.90
CA ILE A 57 -28.81 16.87 35.58
C ILE A 57 -27.82 18.04 35.70
N ARG A 58 -27.93 18.85 36.76
CA ARG A 58 -27.01 19.96 37.03
C ARG A 58 -25.58 19.46 37.29
N ASP A 59 -25.44 18.35 38.02
CA ASP A 59 -24.14 17.79 38.36
C ASP A 59 -23.49 17.16 37.13
N PHE A 60 -24.29 16.44 36.33
CA PHE A 60 -23.88 15.97 35.01
C PHE A 60 -23.37 17.12 34.13
N ALA A 61 -24.16 18.20 33.99
CA ALA A 61 -23.80 19.34 33.16
C ALA A 61 -22.50 20.02 33.64
N ARG A 62 -22.31 20.13 34.96
CA ARG A 62 -21.08 20.68 35.55
C ARG A 62 -19.86 19.82 35.25
N THR A 63 -19.98 18.50 35.40
CA THR A 63 -18.90 17.55 35.10
C THR A 63 -18.58 17.52 33.61
N TYR A 64 -19.60 17.44 32.76
CA TYR A 64 -19.44 17.47 31.30
C TYR A 64 -18.78 18.78 30.83
N GLY A 65 -19.19 19.92 31.38
CA GLY A 65 -18.56 21.22 31.10
C GLY A 65 -17.09 21.28 31.55
N THR A 66 -16.78 20.72 32.72
CA THR A 66 -15.40 20.64 33.23
C THR A 66 -14.53 19.77 32.33
N LEU A 67 -15.03 18.61 31.89
CA LEU A 67 -14.33 17.74 30.95
C LEU A 67 -14.07 18.44 29.61
N SER A 68 -15.09 19.10 29.06
CA SER A 68 -15.00 19.85 27.81
C SER A 68 -13.94 20.96 27.89
N TRP A 69 -13.89 21.69 29.00
CA TRP A 69 -12.88 22.70 29.28
C TRP A 69 -11.47 22.12 29.41
N ASN A 70 -11.32 20.94 30.02
CA ASN A 70 -10.01 20.30 30.12
C ASN A 70 -9.54 19.76 28.76
N LEU A 71 -10.45 19.24 27.94
CA LEU A 71 -10.14 18.76 26.60
C LEU A 71 -9.81 19.90 25.63
N SER A 72 -10.40 21.08 25.78
CA SER A 72 -10.04 22.24 24.93
C SER A 72 -8.59 22.69 25.11
N LYS A 73 -7.97 22.39 26.25
CA LYS A 73 -6.54 22.61 26.48
C LYS A 73 -5.66 21.50 25.88
N ALA A 74 -6.21 20.31 25.70
CA ALA A 74 -5.49 19.13 25.26
C ALA A 74 -5.59 18.90 23.73
N ILE A 75 -6.66 19.40 23.10
CA ILE A 75 -6.93 19.09 21.70
C ILE A 75 -6.69 20.34 20.87
N ARG A 76 -5.88 20.21 19.81
CA ARG A 76 -5.45 21.31 18.96
C ARG A 76 -6.48 21.71 17.89
N THR A 77 -7.59 20.98 17.79
CA THR A 77 -8.65 21.26 16.82
C THR A 77 -9.48 22.46 17.27
N LYS A 78 -9.97 23.23 16.30
CA LYS A 78 -10.84 24.39 16.55
C LYS A 78 -12.14 23.98 17.25
N ASP A 79 -12.64 22.79 16.93
CA ASP A 79 -13.86 22.24 17.49
C ASP A 79 -13.54 21.12 18.49
N ILE A 80 -14.27 21.08 19.61
CA ILE A 80 -14.16 20.02 20.61
C ILE A 80 -14.72 18.73 19.99
N PRO A 81 -14.00 17.59 20.05
CA PRO A 81 -14.50 16.33 19.54
C PRO A 81 -15.75 15.89 20.31
N HIS A 82 -16.58 15.11 19.65
CA HIS A 82 -17.79 14.59 20.26
C HIS A 82 -17.45 13.68 21.46
N ILE A 83 -18.10 13.93 22.60
CA ILE A 83 -17.97 13.14 23.83
C ILE A 83 -19.22 12.27 23.96
N PHE A 84 -19.04 10.96 23.85
CA PHE A 84 -20.12 10.00 23.99
C PHE A 84 -20.45 9.80 25.46
N ASN A 85 -21.68 10.13 25.84
CA ASN A 85 -22.19 9.94 27.19
C ASN A 85 -22.84 8.56 27.30
N ILE A 86 -22.26 7.65 28.08
CA ILE A 86 -22.75 6.27 28.19
C ILE A 86 -22.86 5.81 29.65
N TYR A 87 -23.61 4.74 29.85
CA TYR A 87 -23.73 4.05 31.12
C TYR A 87 -23.72 2.52 30.91
N LEU A 88 -23.52 1.76 31.99
CA LEU A 88 -23.65 0.31 31.97
C LEU A 88 -25.06 -0.11 32.43
N PRO A 89 -25.89 -0.71 31.56
CA PRO A 89 -27.27 -1.07 31.91
C PRO A 89 -27.40 -2.03 33.09
N GLU A 90 -26.41 -2.89 33.28
CA GLU A 90 -26.38 -3.87 34.37
C GLU A 90 -26.24 -3.20 35.74
N HIS A 91 -25.48 -2.10 35.81
CA HIS A 91 -25.34 -1.31 37.03
C HIS A 91 -26.65 -0.63 37.42
N ARG A 92 -27.39 -0.09 36.44
CA ARG A 92 -28.68 0.58 36.70
C ARG A 92 -29.76 -0.36 37.24
N LYS A 93 -29.82 -1.62 36.79
CA LYS A 93 -30.80 -2.58 37.33
C LYS A 93 -30.70 -2.68 38.86
N SER A 94 -29.46 -2.69 39.38
CA SER A 94 -29.21 -2.67 40.82
C SER A 94 -29.65 -1.34 41.46
N VAL A 95 -29.37 -0.19 40.86
CA VAL A 95 -29.71 1.13 41.44
C VAL A 95 -31.23 1.41 41.41
N SER A 96 -31.93 0.96 40.37
CA SER A 96 -33.39 1.13 40.25
C SER A 96 -34.18 0.25 41.24
N GLU A 97 -33.67 -0.92 41.63
CA GLU A 97 -34.24 -1.70 42.76
C GLU A 97 -34.16 -0.96 44.09
N HIS A 98 -33.22 -0.01 44.24
CA HIS A 98 -33.03 0.79 45.46
C HIS A 98 -33.79 2.13 45.44
N GLY A 99 -34.68 2.36 44.46
CA GLY A 99 -35.67 3.45 44.51
C GLY A 99 -35.15 4.88 44.32
N MET A 100 -33.91 5.09 43.85
CA MET A 100 -33.37 6.44 43.63
C MET A 100 -33.80 7.02 42.25
N PRO A 101 -34.48 8.19 42.21
CA PRO A 101 -34.78 8.87 40.95
C PRO A 101 -33.51 9.54 40.39
N GLY A 102 -32.86 8.90 39.41
CA GLY A 102 -31.73 9.45 38.68
C GLY A 102 -32.13 10.22 37.41
N ILE A 103 -31.14 10.73 36.68
CA ILE A 103 -31.37 11.43 35.41
C ILE A 103 -32.03 10.53 34.33
N PRO A 104 -32.86 11.09 33.42
CA PRO A 104 -33.44 10.32 32.32
C PRO A 104 -32.37 9.80 31.36
N LEU A 105 -32.17 8.47 31.29
CA LEU A 105 -31.10 7.87 30.47
C LEU A 105 -31.49 7.53 29.03
N LYS A 106 -32.76 7.73 28.64
CA LYS A 106 -33.25 7.37 27.31
C LYS A 106 -32.45 8.07 26.20
N ASP A 107 -31.99 9.28 26.46
CA ASP A 107 -31.19 10.05 25.50
C ASP A 107 -29.76 9.50 25.39
N PHE A 108 -29.20 8.95 26.48
CA PHE A 108 -27.88 8.30 26.47
C PHE A 108 -27.90 6.91 25.82
N ASP A 109 -29.07 6.27 25.69
CA ASP A 109 -29.20 5.03 24.93
C ASP A 109 -28.82 5.21 23.46
N ILE A 110 -29.05 6.40 22.90
CA ILE A 110 -28.67 6.74 21.53
C ILE A 110 -27.14 6.78 21.43
N SER A 111 -26.47 7.59 22.26
CA SER A 111 -24.99 7.67 22.30
C SER A 111 -24.34 6.30 22.56
N ARG A 112 -24.93 5.49 23.45
CA ARG A 112 -24.45 4.11 23.69
C ARG A 112 -24.59 3.23 22.45
N LYS A 113 -25.72 3.29 21.75
CA LYS A 113 -25.94 2.53 20.51
C LYS A 113 -24.96 2.96 19.42
N GLU A 114 -24.65 4.25 19.31
CA GLU A 114 -23.66 4.78 18.37
C GLU A 114 -22.25 4.23 18.65
N VAL A 115 -21.80 4.25 19.91
CA VAL A 115 -20.50 3.67 20.30
C VAL A 115 -20.46 2.17 19.98
N ILE A 116 -21.50 1.42 20.33
CA ILE A 116 -21.59 -0.02 20.04
C ILE A 116 -21.54 -0.26 18.53
N GLU A 117 -22.25 0.55 17.75
CA GLU A 117 -22.26 0.44 16.30
C GLU A 117 -20.89 0.75 15.70
N GLU A 118 -20.18 1.77 16.18
CA GLU A 118 -18.83 2.10 15.72
C GLU A 118 -17.84 0.95 16.03
N VAL A 119 -17.93 0.37 17.23
CA VAL A 119 -17.14 -0.83 17.59
C VAL A 119 -17.47 -1.99 16.65
N ARG A 120 -18.74 -2.21 16.32
CA ARG A 120 -19.16 -3.28 15.38
C ARG A 120 -18.73 -3.03 13.93
N ARG A 121 -18.65 -1.77 13.50
CA ARG A 121 -18.21 -1.39 12.15
C ARG A 121 -16.70 -1.49 11.97
N THR A 122 -15.94 -1.35 13.06
CA THR A 122 -14.47 -1.30 13.04
C THR A 122 -13.83 -2.52 12.34
N PRO A 123 -14.20 -3.78 12.64
CA PRO A 123 -13.64 -4.95 11.96
C PRO A 123 -13.88 -4.95 10.45
N THR A 124 -15.08 -4.56 10.01
CA THR A 124 -15.42 -4.48 8.58
C THR A 124 -14.61 -3.40 7.89
N ARG A 125 -14.48 -2.21 8.51
CA ARG A 125 -13.62 -1.13 8.00
C ARG A 125 -12.18 -1.58 7.89
N ARG A 126 -11.66 -2.30 8.89
CA ARG A 126 -10.32 -2.86 8.87
C ARG A 126 -10.14 -3.85 7.73
N ALA A 127 -11.08 -4.76 7.54
CA ALA A 127 -11.03 -5.73 6.44
C ALA A 127 -11.03 -5.01 5.08
N ASP A 128 -11.85 -3.98 4.90
CA ASP A 128 -11.87 -3.17 3.67
C ASP A 128 -10.56 -2.42 3.42
N ASN A 129 -9.97 -1.85 4.48
CA ASN A 129 -8.67 -1.19 4.41
C ASN A 129 -7.55 -2.17 4.03
N VAL A 130 -7.51 -3.35 4.65
CA VAL A 130 -6.51 -4.39 4.34
C VAL A 130 -6.63 -4.85 2.89
N VAL A 131 -7.86 -5.00 2.38
CA VAL A 131 -8.09 -5.31 0.96
C VAL A 131 -7.64 -4.18 0.05
N SER A 132 -7.93 -2.92 0.41
CA SER A 132 -7.48 -1.75 -0.35
C SER A 132 -5.95 -1.67 -0.40
N ASP A 133 -5.28 -1.86 0.74
CA ASP A 133 -3.82 -1.93 0.84
C ASP A 133 -3.24 -3.05 -0.02
N LEU A 134 -3.87 -4.22 -0.03
CA LEU A 134 -3.49 -5.34 -0.89
C LEU A 134 -3.61 -4.99 -2.38
N ILE A 135 -4.69 -4.32 -2.80
CA ILE A 135 -4.87 -3.85 -4.18
C ILE A 135 -3.75 -2.86 -4.54
N HIS A 136 -3.51 -1.87 -3.70
CA HIS A 136 -2.48 -0.86 -3.96
C HIS A 136 -1.08 -1.47 -4.01
N ALA A 137 -0.73 -2.33 -3.05
CA ALA A 137 0.54 -3.03 -3.02
C ALA A 137 0.70 -3.97 -4.23
N GLY A 138 -0.35 -4.69 -4.61
CA GLY A 138 -0.34 -5.58 -5.76
C GLY A 138 -0.20 -4.83 -7.08
N ARG A 139 -0.90 -3.70 -7.27
CA ARG A 139 -0.74 -2.83 -8.45
C ARG A 139 0.66 -2.26 -8.55
N ARG A 140 1.23 -1.78 -7.43
CA ARG A 140 2.62 -1.30 -7.37
C ARG A 140 3.62 -2.41 -7.72
N LEU A 141 3.42 -3.61 -7.18
CA LEU A 141 4.25 -4.77 -7.49
C LEU A 141 4.14 -5.15 -8.96
N SER A 142 2.94 -5.17 -9.52
CA SER A 142 2.72 -5.48 -10.94
C SER A 142 3.43 -4.48 -11.85
N MET A 143 3.28 -3.18 -11.57
CA MET A 143 3.97 -2.11 -12.31
C MET A 143 5.49 -2.31 -12.28
N HIS A 144 6.05 -2.52 -11.08
CA HIS A 144 7.48 -2.70 -10.91
C HIS A 144 7.98 -3.99 -11.59
N ALA A 145 7.23 -5.09 -11.48
CA ALA A 145 7.56 -6.36 -12.13
C ALA A 145 7.52 -6.27 -13.66
N ARG A 146 6.52 -5.58 -14.23
CA ARG A 146 6.44 -5.30 -15.66
C ARG A 146 7.64 -4.50 -16.15
N LEU A 147 8.00 -3.43 -15.45
CA LEU A 147 9.16 -2.61 -15.79
C LEU A 147 10.47 -3.43 -15.76
N CYS A 148 10.69 -4.20 -14.69
CA CYS A 148 11.83 -5.10 -14.58
C CYS A 148 11.87 -6.14 -15.71
N ASN A 149 10.72 -6.70 -16.08
CA ASN A 149 10.61 -7.65 -17.18
C ASN A 149 10.97 -6.99 -18.53
N THR A 150 10.44 -5.81 -18.83
CA THR A 150 10.78 -5.07 -20.06
C THR A 150 12.28 -4.76 -20.13
N ILE A 151 12.86 -4.25 -19.05
CA ILE A 151 14.29 -3.92 -18.98
C ILE A 151 15.16 -5.16 -19.18
N SER A 152 14.80 -6.29 -18.54
CA SER A 152 15.52 -7.56 -18.70
C SER A 152 15.43 -8.08 -20.15
N LEU A 153 14.25 -7.98 -20.77
CA LEU A 153 14.05 -8.36 -22.17
C LEU A 153 14.87 -7.49 -23.11
N ASP A 154 14.89 -6.17 -22.92
CA ASP A 154 15.63 -5.26 -23.79
C ASP A 154 17.14 -5.43 -23.62
N TYR A 155 17.62 -5.63 -22.39
CA TYR A 155 19.00 -6.01 -22.13
C TYR A 155 19.38 -7.31 -22.87
N ARG A 156 18.53 -8.33 -22.80
CA ARG A 156 18.75 -9.63 -23.46
C ARG A 156 18.66 -9.55 -24.97
N LYS A 157 17.77 -8.74 -25.53
CA LYS A 157 17.72 -8.49 -26.99
C LYS A 157 19.03 -7.91 -27.48
N ILE A 158 19.58 -6.91 -26.78
CA ILE A 158 20.89 -6.33 -27.09
C ILE A 158 21.98 -7.39 -26.99
N GLN A 159 21.99 -8.17 -25.89
CA GLN A 159 22.99 -9.22 -25.66
C GLN A 159 22.97 -10.28 -26.75
N VAL A 160 21.79 -10.85 -27.07
CA VAL A 160 21.64 -11.91 -28.08
C VAL A 160 21.93 -11.37 -29.48
N LYS A 161 21.52 -10.15 -29.82
CA LYS A 161 21.81 -9.52 -31.12
C LYS A 161 23.32 -9.44 -31.38
N TRP A 162 24.09 -8.89 -30.45
CA TRP A 162 25.54 -8.75 -30.63
C TRP A 162 26.29 -10.07 -30.47
N MET A 163 25.78 -11.00 -29.65
CA MET A 163 26.32 -12.36 -29.58
C MET A 163 26.10 -13.12 -30.89
N ALA A 164 24.93 -13.02 -31.51
CA ALA A 164 24.65 -13.65 -32.80
C ALA A 164 25.50 -13.05 -33.93
N ILE A 165 25.68 -11.73 -33.96
CA ILE A 165 26.57 -11.06 -34.93
C ILE A 165 28.01 -11.54 -34.78
N SER A 166 28.54 -11.58 -33.55
CA SER A 166 29.92 -12.02 -33.30
C SER A 166 30.12 -13.51 -33.63
N ILE A 167 29.18 -14.38 -33.26
CA ILE A 167 29.21 -15.81 -33.63
C ILE A 167 29.13 -15.98 -35.15
N GLY A 168 28.26 -15.23 -35.82
CA GLY A 168 28.12 -15.27 -37.28
C GLY A 168 29.41 -14.87 -38.00
N LEU A 169 30.11 -13.83 -37.50
CA LEU A 169 31.40 -13.42 -38.04
C LEU A 169 32.49 -14.50 -37.81
N ILE A 170 32.52 -15.14 -36.65
CA ILE A 170 33.47 -16.25 -36.38
C ILE A 170 33.19 -17.44 -37.30
N ALA A 171 31.92 -17.82 -37.49
CA ALA A 171 31.55 -18.88 -38.41
C ALA A 171 31.94 -18.54 -39.86
N SER A 172 31.73 -17.29 -40.29
CA SER A 172 32.17 -16.79 -41.59
C SER A 172 33.70 -16.84 -41.76
N ALA A 173 34.45 -16.50 -40.70
CA ALA A 173 35.92 -16.60 -40.70
C ALA A 173 36.37 -18.05 -40.93
N ALA A 174 35.74 -19.01 -40.25
CA ALA A 174 36.06 -20.43 -40.38
C ALA A 174 35.77 -20.97 -41.79
N VAL A 175 34.60 -20.63 -42.35
CA VAL A 175 34.22 -21.05 -43.72
C VAL A 175 35.16 -20.43 -44.76
N SER A 176 35.49 -19.14 -44.60
CA SER A 176 36.36 -18.42 -45.54
C SER A 176 37.80 -18.95 -45.50
N ALA A 177 38.34 -19.25 -44.32
CA ALA A 177 39.65 -19.87 -44.17
C ALA A 177 39.69 -21.30 -44.73
N TRP A 178 38.63 -22.09 -44.50
CA TRP A 178 38.51 -23.43 -45.06
C TRP A 178 38.41 -23.42 -46.59
N GLY A 179 37.61 -22.52 -47.18
CA GLY A 179 37.53 -22.35 -48.63
C GLY A 179 38.84 -21.88 -49.25
N ALA A 180 39.53 -20.92 -48.62
CA ALA A 180 40.84 -20.44 -49.08
C ALA A 180 41.90 -21.55 -49.08
N PHE A 181 41.89 -22.43 -48.08
CA PHE A 181 42.78 -23.59 -47.99
C PHE A 181 42.56 -24.60 -49.13
N GLN A 182 41.32 -24.73 -49.64
CA GLN A 182 41.01 -25.64 -50.75
C GLN A 182 41.44 -25.10 -52.13
N ILE A 183 41.45 -23.77 -52.29
CA ILE A 183 41.68 -23.13 -53.60
C ILE A 183 43.17 -22.81 -53.82
N TRP A 184 43.91 -22.47 -52.77
CA TRP A 184 45.32 -22.07 -52.88
C TRP A 184 46.28 -22.96 -52.08
N PRO A 185 47.41 -23.39 -52.67
CA PRO A 185 48.45 -24.13 -51.96
C PRO A 185 49.28 -23.16 -51.12
N GLY A 186 48.87 -22.93 -49.86
CA GLY A 186 49.61 -22.12 -48.89
C GLY A 186 48.75 -21.69 -47.70
N TRP A 187 49.28 -21.79 -46.48
CA TRP A 187 48.54 -21.44 -45.24
C TRP A 187 48.46 -19.93 -44.99
N GLU A 188 49.30 -19.13 -45.64
CA GLU A 188 49.43 -17.68 -45.40
C GLU A 188 48.16 -16.91 -45.74
N ILE A 189 47.47 -17.28 -46.83
CA ILE A 189 46.27 -16.57 -47.27
C ILE A 189 45.04 -17.02 -46.47
N ALA A 190 44.94 -18.31 -46.17
CA ALA A 190 43.89 -18.85 -45.31
C ALA A 190 43.95 -18.26 -43.88
N THR A 191 45.17 -18.09 -43.34
CA THR A 191 45.37 -17.45 -42.04
C THR A 191 45.13 -15.94 -42.07
N GLY A 192 45.52 -15.23 -43.13
CA GLY A 192 45.24 -13.80 -43.28
C GLY A 192 43.73 -13.48 -43.36
N VAL A 193 42.98 -14.24 -44.15
CA VAL A 193 41.52 -14.06 -44.28
C VAL A 193 40.79 -14.44 -42.98
N GLY A 194 41.20 -15.53 -42.32
CA GLY A 194 40.64 -15.92 -41.02
C GLY A 194 40.96 -14.92 -39.90
N ALA A 195 42.20 -14.41 -39.85
CA ALA A 195 42.63 -13.47 -38.81
C ALA A 195 41.91 -12.11 -38.88
N THR A 196 41.66 -11.60 -40.09
CA THR A 196 40.96 -10.31 -40.25
C THR A 196 39.49 -10.39 -39.83
N ILE A 197 38.79 -11.47 -40.15
CA ILE A 197 37.38 -11.61 -39.77
C ILE A 197 37.24 -11.88 -38.26
N THR A 198 38.17 -12.62 -37.66
CA THR A 198 38.18 -12.87 -36.20
C THR A 198 38.46 -11.62 -35.39
N THR A 199 39.34 -10.71 -35.83
CA THR A 199 39.55 -9.42 -35.13
C THR A 199 38.32 -8.53 -35.18
N ILE A 200 37.60 -8.50 -36.31
CA ILE A 200 36.31 -7.80 -36.44
C ILE A 200 35.27 -8.44 -35.50
N ALA A 201 35.23 -9.77 -35.39
CA ALA A 201 34.33 -10.47 -34.48
C ALA A 201 34.61 -10.13 -33.00
N ILE A 202 35.88 -10.04 -32.60
CA ILE A 202 36.27 -9.61 -31.24
C ILE A 202 35.84 -8.16 -31.00
N GLY A 203 36.03 -7.28 -31.98
CA GLY A 203 35.60 -5.88 -31.91
C GLY A 203 34.08 -5.73 -31.73
N THR A 204 33.29 -6.45 -32.51
CA THR A 204 31.81 -6.44 -32.40
C THR A 204 31.31 -7.01 -31.07
N TRP A 205 31.98 -8.03 -30.52
CA TRP A 205 31.68 -8.56 -29.20
C TRP A 205 31.98 -7.57 -28.07
N PHE A 206 33.15 -6.90 -28.14
CA PHE A 206 33.51 -5.85 -27.18
C PHE A 206 32.54 -4.66 -27.26
N TRP A 207 32.14 -4.28 -28.47
CA TRP A 207 31.12 -3.24 -28.70
C TRP A 207 29.78 -3.62 -28.07
N GLY A 208 29.33 -4.87 -28.24
CA GLY A 208 28.12 -5.38 -27.59
C GLY A 208 28.20 -5.30 -26.06
N ARG A 209 29.33 -5.69 -25.47
CA ARG A 209 29.56 -5.55 -24.01
C ARG A 209 29.55 -4.08 -23.55
N ARG A 210 30.12 -3.17 -24.34
CA ARG A 210 30.11 -1.73 -24.05
C ARG A 210 28.70 -1.16 -24.08
N LEU A 211 27.88 -1.54 -25.07
CA LEU A 211 26.47 -1.12 -25.14
C LEU A 211 25.66 -1.61 -23.95
N LEU A 212 25.86 -2.85 -23.50
CA LEU A 212 25.20 -3.37 -22.30
C LEU A 212 25.61 -2.62 -21.03
N LYS A 213 26.87 -2.18 -20.95
CA LYS A 213 27.35 -1.34 -19.83
C LYS A 213 26.70 0.04 -19.88
N ILE A 214 26.67 0.69 -21.04
CA ILE A 214 26.02 2.00 -21.23
C ILE A 214 24.53 1.91 -20.87
N PHE A 215 23.82 0.88 -21.34
CA PHE A 215 22.42 0.66 -20.98
C PHE A 215 22.25 0.53 -19.46
N SER A 216 23.09 -0.26 -18.80
CA SER A 216 23.05 -0.42 -17.34
C SER A 216 23.42 0.85 -16.56
N GLU A 217 24.25 1.73 -17.13
CA GLU A 217 24.60 3.02 -16.54
C GLU A 217 23.45 4.01 -16.69
N ASN A 218 22.84 4.09 -17.88
CA ASN A 218 21.69 4.95 -18.15
C ASN A 218 20.45 4.60 -17.31
N LEU A 219 20.30 3.32 -16.89
CA LEU A 219 19.22 2.90 -15.97
C LEU A 219 19.30 3.54 -14.57
N LYS A 220 20.43 4.16 -14.22
CA LYS A 220 20.58 4.91 -12.97
C LYS A 220 19.94 6.30 -13.08
N ASP A 221 19.77 6.79 -14.29
CA ASP A 221 19.21 8.11 -14.54
C ASP A 221 17.69 8.06 -14.51
N TYR A 222 17.12 9.02 -13.80
CA TYR A 222 15.68 9.16 -13.64
C TYR A 222 14.95 9.40 -14.96
N GLU A 223 15.56 10.12 -15.89
CA GLU A 223 14.99 10.42 -17.21
C GLU A 223 14.85 9.15 -18.06
N THR A 224 15.88 8.31 -18.08
CA THR A 224 15.85 7.01 -18.79
C THR A 224 14.77 6.10 -18.22
N LEU A 225 14.61 6.06 -16.89
CA LEU A 225 13.56 5.28 -16.25
C LEU A 225 12.16 5.79 -16.60
N ASP A 226 11.97 7.11 -16.70
CA ASP A 226 10.70 7.70 -17.13
C ASP A 226 10.36 7.34 -18.58
N GLN A 227 11.36 7.37 -19.47
CA GLN A 227 11.18 6.95 -20.86
C GLN A 227 10.82 5.47 -20.98
N LEU A 228 11.54 4.60 -20.25
CA LEU A 228 11.24 3.17 -20.22
C LEU A 228 9.87 2.85 -19.63
N PHE A 229 9.43 3.62 -18.62
CA PHE A 229 8.09 3.53 -18.09
C PHE A 229 7.05 3.94 -19.15
N ALA A 230 7.24 5.10 -19.80
CA ALA A 230 6.34 5.59 -20.84
C ALA A 230 6.23 4.61 -22.03
N ASP A 231 7.34 3.96 -22.39
CA ASP A 231 7.36 2.93 -23.44
C ASP A 231 6.70 1.63 -23.00
N THR A 232 6.91 1.19 -21.76
CA THR A 232 6.31 -0.04 -21.22
C THR A 232 4.79 0.07 -21.12
N PHE A 233 4.28 1.22 -20.71
CA PHE A 233 2.85 1.45 -20.46
C PHE A 233 2.20 2.33 -21.53
N ARG A 234 2.78 2.41 -22.73
CA ARG A 234 2.33 3.31 -23.80
C ARG A 234 0.84 3.14 -24.13
N ASN A 235 0.35 1.90 -24.12
CA ASN A 235 -1.03 1.58 -24.46
C ASN A 235 -1.99 1.95 -23.32
N GLU A 236 -1.63 1.65 -22.08
CA GLU A 236 -2.42 1.99 -20.89
C GLU A 236 -2.45 3.50 -20.64
N LEU A 237 -1.34 4.19 -20.89
CA LEU A 237 -1.27 5.66 -20.86
C LEU A 237 -2.11 6.27 -21.99
N ALA A 238 -2.35 5.58 -23.10
CA ALA A 238 -3.22 6.09 -24.17
C ALA A 238 -4.72 6.00 -23.80
N LEU A 239 -5.11 5.01 -22.99
CA LEU A 239 -6.49 4.70 -22.63
C LEU A 239 -6.79 5.16 -21.18
N GLN A 240 -7.26 6.39 -21.04
CA GLN A 240 -8.13 6.89 -19.96
C GLN A 240 -7.64 6.84 -18.47
N ASP A 241 -6.49 6.24 -18.13
CA ASP A 241 -6.01 6.07 -16.72
C ASP A 241 -4.63 6.71 -16.43
N ARG A 242 -4.35 7.84 -17.09
CA ARG A 242 -3.02 8.51 -17.04
C ARG A 242 -2.63 9.00 -15.65
N THR A 243 -3.59 9.46 -14.84
CA THR A 243 -3.28 10.10 -13.56
C THR A 243 -2.78 9.09 -12.54
N ASP A 244 -3.44 7.94 -12.45
CA ASP A 244 -3.18 6.96 -11.40
C ASP A 244 -1.86 6.24 -11.64
N LEU A 245 -1.54 5.92 -12.90
CA LEU A 245 -0.27 5.34 -13.30
C LEU A 245 0.92 6.27 -13.04
N ASN A 246 0.80 7.55 -13.37
CA ASN A 246 1.88 8.52 -13.12
C ASN A 246 2.10 8.78 -11.62
N VAL A 247 1.02 8.81 -10.83
CA VAL A 247 1.12 8.93 -9.37
C VAL A 247 1.80 7.70 -8.78
N MET A 248 1.41 6.49 -9.20
CA MET A 248 2.07 5.26 -8.77
C MET A 248 3.54 5.22 -9.19
N TRP A 249 3.86 5.65 -10.40
CA TRP A 249 5.23 5.70 -10.91
C TRP A 249 6.10 6.66 -10.11
N SER A 250 5.62 7.89 -9.84
CA SER A 250 6.39 8.86 -9.06
C SER A 250 6.78 8.34 -7.67
N GLY A 251 5.88 7.60 -7.00
CA GLY A 251 6.17 6.93 -5.72
C GLY A 251 7.06 5.68 -5.83
N LEU A 252 7.15 5.04 -7.00
CA LEU A 252 7.99 3.87 -7.24
C LEU A 252 9.37 4.20 -7.82
N LYS A 253 9.54 5.37 -8.41
CA LYS A 253 10.74 5.80 -9.13
C LYS A 253 12.02 5.66 -8.31
N GLU A 254 12.01 6.10 -7.06
CA GLU A 254 13.14 5.95 -6.14
C GLU A 254 13.45 4.47 -5.83
N THR A 255 12.40 3.67 -5.61
CA THR A 255 12.55 2.23 -5.34
C THR A 255 13.09 1.49 -6.57
N ALA A 256 12.64 1.87 -7.76
CA ALA A 256 13.11 1.32 -9.02
C ALA A 256 14.59 1.65 -9.25
N GLN A 257 14.99 2.91 -9.05
CA GLN A 257 16.40 3.31 -9.15
C GLN A 257 17.29 2.54 -8.15
N LYS A 258 16.87 2.42 -6.88
CA LYS A 258 17.56 1.60 -5.87
C LYS A 258 17.69 0.14 -6.30
N THR A 259 16.65 -0.40 -6.91
CA THR A 259 16.66 -1.78 -7.43
C THR A 259 17.70 -1.94 -8.53
N PHE A 260 17.75 -1.05 -9.52
CA PHE A 260 18.69 -1.17 -10.65
C PHE A 260 20.12 -0.74 -10.34
N THR A 261 20.34 0.01 -9.27
CA THR A 261 21.68 0.31 -8.74
C THR A 261 22.28 -0.89 -8.01
N ILE A 262 21.46 -1.64 -7.27
CA ILE A 262 21.89 -2.83 -6.52
C ILE A 262 21.93 -4.07 -7.42
N LEU A 263 20.87 -4.28 -8.21
CA LEU A 263 20.64 -5.48 -9.00
C LEU A 263 20.90 -5.18 -10.47
N LYS A 264 21.98 -5.76 -11.02
CA LYS A 264 22.33 -5.52 -12.43
C LYS A 264 21.27 -6.18 -13.33
N PRO A 265 20.95 -5.60 -14.50
CA PRO A 265 19.96 -6.15 -15.41
C PRO A 265 20.19 -7.61 -15.83
N LYS A 266 21.46 -8.03 -15.90
CA LYS A 266 21.88 -9.41 -16.17
C LYS A 266 21.53 -10.42 -15.08
N ASP A 267 21.40 -9.94 -13.84
CA ASP A 267 21.14 -10.75 -12.65
C ASP A 267 19.63 -10.76 -12.32
N ILE A 268 18.81 -10.01 -13.09
CA ILE A 268 17.36 -10.08 -13.02
C ILE A 268 16.93 -11.47 -13.50
N PRO A 269 16.20 -12.24 -12.68
CA PRO A 269 15.91 -13.63 -12.97
C PRO A 269 15.19 -13.85 -14.32
N ASN A 270 15.77 -14.78 -15.06
CA ASN A 270 15.29 -15.38 -16.29
C ASN A 270 13.89 -15.98 -16.25
N PHE A 271 12.79 -15.27 -16.53
CA PHE A 271 11.49 -15.93 -16.44
C PHE A 271 10.48 -15.58 -17.54
N PHE A 272 10.38 -16.46 -18.55
CA PHE A 272 9.11 -16.74 -19.22
C PHE A 272 7.99 -17.04 -18.20
N SER A 273 8.37 -17.50 -16.99
CA SER A 273 7.50 -17.59 -15.82
C SER A 273 7.06 -16.24 -15.24
N MET A 274 7.81 -15.14 -15.38
CA MET A 274 7.52 -13.83 -14.77
C MET A 274 6.39 -13.18 -15.54
N SER A 275 6.38 -13.24 -16.87
CA SER A 275 5.20 -12.80 -17.64
C SER A 275 3.95 -13.65 -17.34
N ARG A 276 4.10 -14.92 -16.94
CA ARG A 276 2.98 -15.76 -16.46
C ARG A 276 2.55 -15.36 -15.05
N SER A 277 3.50 -15.12 -14.15
CA SER A 277 3.25 -14.69 -12.77
C SER A 277 2.65 -13.28 -12.71
N ILE A 278 3.08 -12.36 -13.57
CA ILE A 278 2.51 -11.01 -13.74
C ILE A 278 1.07 -11.14 -14.21
N ARG A 279 0.79 -11.93 -15.25
CA ARG A 279 -0.58 -12.19 -15.70
C ARG A 279 -1.44 -12.84 -14.63
N LYS A 280 -0.88 -13.76 -13.85
CA LYS A 280 -1.57 -14.37 -12.70
C LYS A 280 -1.87 -13.33 -11.63
N LEU A 281 -0.91 -12.47 -11.30
CA LEU A 281 -1.06 -11.38 -10.33
C LEU A 281 -2.13 -10.39 -10.78
N GLU A 282 -2.15 -10.01 -12.05
CA GLU A 282 -3.18 -9.14 -12.64
C GLU A 282 -4.55 -9.79 -12.61
N GLY A 283 -4.65 -11.07 -12.98
CA GLY A 283 -5.90 -11.82 -12.85
C GLY A 283 -6.42 -11.84 -11.40
N LEU A 284 -5.53 -11.99 -10.41
CA LEU A 284 -5.90 -11.92 -8.99
C LEU A 284 -6.36 -10.50 -8.60
N LEU A 285 -5.71 -9.45 -9.11
CA LEU A 285 -6.05 -8.05 -8.81
C LEU A 285 -7.37 -7.61 -9.44
N ASP A 286 -7.68 -8.08 -10.65
CA ASP A 286 -8.84 -7.64 -11.40
C ASP A 286 -10.11 -8.45 -11.07
N SER A 287 -9.96 -9.74 -10.73
CA SER A 287 -11.08 -10.64 -10.44
C SER A 287 -11.22 -10.96 -8.97
N ASP A 288 -10.16 -11.48 -8.33
CA ASP A 288 -10.32 -12.23 -7.09
C ASP A 288 -10.29 -11.33 -5.85
N ILE A 289 -9.47 -10.29 -5.85
CA ILE A 289 -9.45 -9.31 -4.76
C ILE A 289 -10.74 -8.48 -4.69
N PRO A 290 -11.33 -8.02 -5.83
CA PRO A 290 -12.65 -7.39 -5.81
C PRO A 290 -13.77 -8.33 -5.33
N LYS A 291 -13.72 -9.63 -5.66
CA LYS A 291 -14.66 -10.62 -5.10
C LYS A 291 -14.52 -10.75 -3.59
N LEU A 292 -13.30 -10.75 -3.07
CA LEU A 292 -13.03 -10.76 -1.64
C LEU A 292 -13.63 -9.52 -0.94
N ARG A 293 -13.48 -8.33 -1.55
CA ARG A 293 -14.10 -7.10 -1.05
C ARG A 293 -15.62 -7.19 -0.99
N ARG A 294 -16.26 -7.72 -2.03
CA ARG A 294 -17.72 -7.95 -2.07
C ARG A 294 -18.17 -8.91 -0.99
N ALA A 295 -17.47 -10.03 -0.80
CA ALA A 295 -17.77 -10.99 0.26
C ALA A 295 -17.70 -10.36 1.66
N ILE A 296 -16.70 -9.53 1.93
CA ILE A 296 -16.58 -8.79 3.20
C ILE A 296 -17.78 -7.86 3.42
N SER A 297 -18.24 -7.17 2.36
CA SER A 297 -19.43 -6.31 2.46
C SER A 297 -20.73 -7.09 2.69
N GLU A 298 -20.87 -8.27 2.08
CA GLU A 298 -22.06 -9.13 2.21
C GLU A 298 -22.15 -9.82 3.58
N THR A 299 -21.01 -10.14 4.21
CA THR A 299 -20.97 -10.69 5.57
C THR A 299 -21.37 -9.70 6.67
N ASN A 300 -21.63 -8.43 6.32
CA ASN A 300 -22.11 -7.44 7.27
C ASN A 300 -23.65 -7.48 7.33
N PRO A 301 -24.28 -7.95 8.44
CA PRO A 301 -25.71 -8.27 8.50
C PRO A 301 -26.67 -7.05 8.50
N LYS A 302 -26.25 -5.90 7.95
CA LYS A 302 -27.05 -4.68 7.85
C LYS A 302 -27.24 -4.14 6.44
N THR A 303 -26.71 -4.81 5.41
CA THR A 303 -27.04 -4.53 4.01
C THR A 303 -27.99 -5.58 3.42
N ASP A 304 -28.90 -6.13 4.23
CA ASP A 304 -30.09 -6.79 3.69
C ASP A 304 -31.16 -5.71 3.43
N PRO A 305 -31.55 -5.45 2.16
CA PRO A 305 -32.59 -4.47 1.84
C PRO A 305 -33.95 -4.77 2.48
N LYS A 306 -34.15 -5.96 3.08
CA LYS A 306 -35.37 -6.31 3.82
C LYS A 306 -35.57 -5.52 5.11
N SER A 307 -34.53 -5.02 5.78
CA SER A 307 -34.71 -4.28 7.04
C SER A 307 -35.20 -2.83 6.86
N ARG A 308 -35.30 -2.34 5.61
CA ARG A 308 -35.82 -0.99 5.31
C ARG A 308 -37.34 -1.00 5.06
N VAL A 309 -37.95 -2.16 4.85
CA VAL A 309 -39.40 -2.29 4.57
C VAL A 309 -40.22 -2.38 5.85
N ASP A 310 -39.66 -2.89 6.95
CA ASP A 310 -40.38 -3.07 8.22
C ASP A 310 -40.42 -1.81 9.10
N GLY A 311 -39.73 -0.73 8.72
CA GLY A 311 -39.74 0.56 9.43
C GLY A 311 -40.76 1.58 8.90
N ALA A 312 -41.52 1.24 7.84
CA ALA A 312 -42.49 2.15 7.21
C ALA A 312 -43.96 1.75 7.46
N LYS A 313 -44.21 0.76 8.33
CA LYS A 313 -45.53 0.40 8.82
C LYS A 313 -45.48 0.17 10.33
N GLY A 314 -45.68 1.25 11.08
CA GLY A 314 -45.77 1.27 12.54
C GLY A 314 -46.04 2.68 13.00
#